data_AF-A0A3L9HZ25-F1
#
_entry.id   AF-A0A3L9HZ25-F1
#
_cell.length_a   1.000
_cell.length_b   1.000
_cell.length_c   1.000
_cell.angle_alpha   90.00
_cell.angle_beta   90.00
_cell.angle_gamma   90.00
#
_symmetry.space_group_name_H-M   'P 1'
#
loop_
_entity.id
_entity.type
_entity.pdbx_description
1 polymer ?
#
loop_
_entity_poly.entity_id
_entity_poly.type
_entity_poly.pdbx_seq_one_letter_code
_entity_poly.pdbx_strand_id
1 'polypeptide(L)' 'MNAYELQALRHIFAMTIDECATWIAQTGDSESWRQWENG' A
#
# COMPACT_ATOMS: atom_id res chain seq x y z
N MET A 1 4.39 3.04 -10.19
CA MET A 1 4.96 3.28 -8.85
C MET A 1 5.78 2.05 -8.51
N ASN A 2 7.07 2.21 -8.24
CA ASN A 2 7.90 1.09 -7.77
C ASN A 2 7.63 0.80 -6.27
N ALA A 3 8.12 -0.32 -5.74
CA ALA A 3 7.92 -0.68 -4.33
C ALA A 3 8.34 0.43 -3.35
N TYR A 4 9.47 1.09 -3.59
CA TYR A 4 9.99 2.14 -2.71
C TYR A 4 9.12 3.39 -2.73
N GLU A 5 8.62 3.79 -3.89
CA GLU A 5 7.69 4.91 -4.04
C GLU A 5 6.36 4.61 -3.33
N LEU A 6 5.88 3.36 -3.41
CA LEU A 6 4.66 2.93 -2.75
C LEU A 6 4.79 2.90 -1.22
N GLN A 7 5.90 2.37 -0.71
CA GLN A 7 6.24 2.42 0.71
C GLN A 7 6.34 3.86 1.20
N ALA A 8 7.02 4.74 0.44
CA ALA A 8 7.14 6.15 0.79
C ALA A 8 5.77 6.83 0.86
N LEU A 9 4.87 6.54 -0.09
CA LEU A 9 3.51 7.07 -0.09
C LEU A 9 2.74 6.67 1.19
N ARG A 10 2.81 5.39 1.57
CA ARG A 10 2.17 4.92 2.81
C ARG A 10 2.73 5.62 4.05
N HIS A 11 4.04 5.84 4.11
CA HIS A 11 4.69 6.54 5.21
C HIS A 11 4.33 8.04 5.25
N ILE A 12 4.20 8.71 4.10
CA ILE A 12 3.79 10.11 4.01
C ILE A 12 2.40 10.31 4.60
N PHE A 13 1.47 9.39 4.30
CA PHE A 13 0.10 9.47 4.81
C PHE A 13 -0.10 8.82 6.19
N ALA A 14 0.96 8.26 6.77
CA ALA A 14 0.92 7.54 8.05
C ALA A 14 -0.19 6.46 8.11
N MET A 15 -0.42 5.77 6.99
CA MET A 15 -1.45 4.74 6.85
C MET A 15 -0.87 3.33 7.05
N THR A 16 -1.71 2.42 7.50
CA THR A 16 -1.44 0.98 7.52
C THR A 16 -1.67 0.36 6.14
N ILE A 17 -1.14 -0.84 5.93
CA ILE A 17 -1.35 -1.60 4.68
C ILE A 17 -2.84 -1.88 4.46
N ASP A 18 -3.58 -2.20 5.52
CA ASP A 18 -5.02 -2.48 5.42
C ASP A 18 -5.79 -1.21 5.02
N GLU A 19 -5.48 -0.07 5.63
CA GLU A 19 -6.08 1.22 5.24
C GLU A 19 -5.74 1.60 3.79
N CYS A 20 -4.52 1.34 3.34
CA CYS A 20 -4.14 1.54 1.95
C CYS A 20 -4.91 0.61 1.01
N ALA A 21 -5.03 -0.68 1.34
CA ALA A 21 -5.79 -1.64 0.55
C ALA A 21 -7.30 -1.28 0.47
N THR A 22 -7.87 -0.77 1.57
CA THR A 22 -9.28 -0.36 1.63
C THR A 22 -9.54 0.99 0.96
N TRP A 23 -8.74 2.02 1.23
CA TRP A 23 -9.06 3.40 0.84
C TRP A 23 -8.32 3.89 -0.40
N ILE A 24 -7.14 3.33 -0.72
CA ILE A 24 -6.36 3.70 -1.90
C ILE A 24 -6.62 2.70 -3.04
N ALA A 25 -6.41 1.42 -2.78
CA ALA A 25 -6.60 0.38 -3.80
C ALA A 25 -8.08 -0.02 -3.99
N GLN A 26 -8.94 0.26 -3.00
CA GLN A 26 -10.36 -0.10 -2.98
C GLN A 26 -10.64 -1.59 -3.22
N THR A 27 -9.65 -2.44 -2.99
CA THR A 27 -9.78 -3.90 -3.08
C THR A 27 -10.13 -4.50 -1.72
N GLY A 28 -9.71 -3.85 -0.62
CA GLY A 28 -9.72 -4.44 0.72
C GLY A 28 -8.76 -5.62 0.87
N ASP A 29 -7.96 -5.93 -0.17
CA ASP A 29 -7.00 -7.02 -0.20
C ASP A 29 -5.61 -6.51 0.15
N SER A 30 -5.22 -6.71 1.41
CA SER A 30 -3.90 -6.34 1.91
C SER A 30 -2.78 -7.27 1.44
N GLU A 31 -3.09 -8.44 0.88
CA GLU A 31 -2.08 -9.35 0.34
C GLU A 31 -1.53 -8.81 -1.00
N SER A 32 -2.41 -8.33 -1.87
CA SER A 32 -2.02 -7.63 -3.10
C SER A 32 -1.13 -6.41 -2.80
N TRP A 33 -1.49 -5.59 -1.81
CA TRP A 33 -0.67 -4.44 -1.41
C TRP A 33 0.72 -4.85 -0.92
N ARG A 34 0.82 -5.92 -0.11
CA ARG A 34 2.12 -6.46 0.34
C ARG A 34 2.97 -6.95 -0.83
N GLN A 35 2.37 -7.55 -1.85
CA GLN A 35 3.11 -7.99 -3.03
C GLN A 35 3.67 -6.78 -3.81
N TRP A 36 2.92 -5.69 -3.92
CA TRP A 36 3.38 -4.46 -4.57
C TRP A 36 4.50 -3.74 -3.80
N GLU A 37 4.49 -3.78 -2.46
CA GLU A 37 5.58 -3.23 -1.64
C GLU A 37 6.85 -4.11 -1.64
N ASN A 38 6.78 -5.36 -2.10
CA ASN A 38 7.90 -6.32 -2.13
C ASN A 38 8.47 -6.57 -3.55
N GLY A 39 7.91 -5.94 -4.59
CA GLY A 39 8.33 -6.09 -5.99
C GLY A 39 9.20 -4.94 -6.51
#